data_AF-A0A820NPW2-F1
#
_entry.id   AF-A0A820NPW2-F1
#
_cell.length_a   1.000
_cell.length_b   1.000
_cell.length_c   1.000
_cell.angle_alpha   90.00
_cell.angle_beta   90.00
_cell.angle_gamma   90.00
#
_symmetry.space_group_name_H-M   'P 1'
#
loop_
_entity.id
_entity.type
_entity.pdbx_description
1 polymer ?
#
loop_
_entity_poly.entity_id
_entity_poly.type
_entity_poly.pdbx_seq_one_letter_code
_entity_poly.pdbx_strand_id
1 'polypeptide(L)' 'FSRGNKAFIVINNDDHSLDQWLQTGLPQGQYCDIMSGYFEQGRCTGKVITVGGDGRTKVTISNSEEDPMIAIHVDAKL' A
#
# COMPACT_ATOMS: atom_id res chain seq x y z
N PHE A 1 -7.58 -2.74 -5.76
CA PHE A 1 -7.88 -2.09 -7.06
C PHE A 1 -7.13 -0.76 -7.15
N SER A 2 -7.00 -0.18 -8.34
CA SER A 2 -6.31 1.11 -8.54
C SER A 2 -7.22 2.19 -9.13
N ARG A 3 -6.81 3.45 -8.95
CA ARG A 3 -7.36 4.64 -9.61
C ARG A 3 -6.35 5.11 -10.66
N GLY A 4 -6.31 4.40 -11.78
CA GLY A 4 -5.29 4.62 -12.81
C GLY A 4 -3.89 4.46 -12.24
N ASN A 5 -3.05 5.48 -12.40
CA ASN A 5 -1.69 5.53 -11.89
C ASN A 5 -1.52 6.46 -10.68
N LYS A 6 -2.62 6.82 -9.99
CA LYS A 6 -2.60 7.80 -8.90
C LYS A 6 -2.79 7.22 -7.51
N ALA A 7 -3.56 6.14 -7.37
CA ALA A 7 -3.82 5.51 -6.08
C ALA A 7 -4.08 4.00 -6.22
N PHE A 8 -3.78 3.25 -5.16
CA PHE A 8 -4.05 1.83 -5.04
C PHE A 8 -4.54 1.52 -3.61
N ILE A 9 -5.55 0.66 -3.52
CA ILE A 9 -6.05 0.12 -2.25
C ILE A 9 -6.21 -1.39 -2.34
N VAL A 10 -5.86 -2.07 -1.26
CA VAL A 10 -6.06 -3.50 -1.06
C VAL A 10 -6.68 -3.71 0.31
N ILE A 11 -7.66 -4.61 0.37
CA ILE A 11 -8.45 -4.88 1.56
C ILE A 11 -8.41 -6.39 1.75
N ASN A 12 -8.09 -6.83 2.97
CA ASN A 12 -8.24 -8.21 3.40
C ASN A 12 -9.43 -8.29 4.36
N ASN A 13 -10.55 -8.83 3.89
CA ASN A 13 -11.73 -9.07 4.72
C ASN A 13 -12.05 -10.58 4.80
N ASP A 14 -11.04 -11.41 4.56
CA ASP A 14 -11.11 -12.86 4.73
C ASP A 14 -10.64 -13.27 6.14
N ASP A 15 -10.86 -14.54 6.47
CA ASP A 15 -10.45 -15.16 7.74
C ASP A 15 -8.99 -15.65 7.77
N HIS A 16 -8.22 -15.31 6.74
CA HIS A 16 -6.81 -15.70 6.58
C HIS A 16 -5.95 -14.55 6.06
N SER A 17 -4.63 -14.70 6.15
CA SER A 17 -3.69 -13.68 5.68
C SER A 17 -3.64 -13.60 4.15
N LEU A 18 -3.65 -12.38 3.63
CA LEU A 18 -3.35 -12.11 2.22
C LEU A 18 -1.83 -11.99 2.07
N ASP A 19 -1.18 -12.85 1.27
CA ASP A 19 0.23 -12.72 0.87
C ASP A 19 0.37 -12.88 -0.66
N GLN A 20 0.40 -11.77 -1.40
CA GLN A 20 0.43 -11.79 -2.86
C GLN A 20 1.20 -10.62 -3.48
N TRP A 21 1.67 -10.83 -4.72
CA TRP A 21 2.16 -9.77 -5.58
C TRP A 21 1.01 -9.16 -6.38
N LEU A 22 0.76 -7.86 -6.21
CA LEU A 22 -0.36 -7.17 -6.85
C LEU A 22 0.14 -6.06 -7.78
N GLN A 23 -0.53 -5.88 -8.92
CA GLN A 23 -0.31 -4.75 -9.82
C GLN A 23 -1.01 -3.52 -9.26
N THR A 24 -0.24 -2.45 -9.01
CA THR A 24 -0.75 -1.21 -8.41
C THR A 24 -1.13 -0.16 -9.45
N GLY A 25 -0.49 -0.20 -10.63
CA GLY A 25 -0.54 0.86 -11.62
C GLY A 25 0.27 2.11 -11.24
N LEU A 26 0.88 2.15 -10.06
CA LEU A 26 1.68 3.27 -9.57
C LEU A 26 3.11 3.22 -10.14
N PRO A 27 3.76 4.39 -10.30
CA PRO A 27 5.19 4.45 -10.60
C PRO A 27 6.04 3.77 -9.52
N GLN A 28 7.23 3.30 -9.89
CA GLN A 28 8.22 2.79 -8.96
C GLN A 28 8.50 3.80 -7.83
N GLY A 29 8.59 3.32 -6.60
CA GLY A 29 8.96 4.14 -5.46
C GLY A 29 8.47 3.60 -4.13
N GLN A 30 8.72 4.36 -3.08
CA GLN A 30 8.23 4.09 -1.73
C GLN A 30 7.04 4.99 -1.44
N TYR A 31 5.99 4.42 -0.86
CA TYR A 31 4.75 5.10 -0.57
C TYR A 31 4.37 4.86 0.89
N CYS A 32 3.84 5.88 1.54
CA CYS A 32 3.27 5.73 2.87
C CYS A 32 1.89 5.08 2.76
N ASP A 33 1.68 4.01 3.52
CA ASP A 33 0.35 3.50 3.76
C ASP A 33 -0.40 4.46 4.68
N ILE A 34 -1.44 5.11 4.12
CA ILE A 34 -2.25 6.10 4.85
C ILE A 34 -3.28 5.48 5.79
N MET A 35 -3.43 4.15 5.79
CA MET A 35 -4.28 3.44 6.76
C MET A 35 -3.54 3.22 8.07
N SER A 36 -2.26 2.84 8.01
CA SER A 36 -1.43 2.63 9.21
C SER A 36 -0.69 3.88 9.69
N GLY A 37 -0.84 5.03 9.04
CA GLY A 37 -0.20 6.29 9.44
C GLY A 37 -0.38 7.44 8.45
N TYR A 38 0.55 8.40 8.49
CA TYR A 38 0.52 9.63 7.69
C TYR A 38 1.84 9.88 6.97
N PHE A 39 1.80 10.65 5.89
CA PHE A 39 2.97 11.26 5.27
C PHE A 39 3.14 12.67 5.82
N GLU A 40 4.14 12.88 6.66
CA GLU A 40 4.45 14.19 7.25
C GLU A 40 5.94 14.48 7.17
N GLN A 41 6.30 15.69 6.76
CA GLN A 41 7.69 16.16 6.74
C GLN A 41 8.65 15.22 5.95
N GLY A 42 8.18 14.62 4.87
CA GLY A 42 8.99 13.73 4.03
C GLY A 42 9.21 12.32 4.58
N ARG A 43 8.43 11.90 5.59
CA ARG A 43 8.50 10.55 6.18
C ARG A 43 7.12 9.94 6.40
N CYS A 44 7.06 8.62 6.36
CA CYS A 44 5.88 7.86 6.76
C CYS A 44 5.92 7.62 8.27
N THR A 45 4.80 7.81 8.96
CA THR A 45 4.66 7.38 10.37
C THR A 45 4.17 5.93 10.47
N GLY A 46 3.51 5.43 9.43
CA GLY A 46 3.03 4.05 9.31
C GLY A 46 3.93 3.17 8.45
N LYS A 47 3.33 2.14 7.84
CA LYS A 47 4.04 1.22 6.95
C LYS A 47 4.51 1.93 5.68
N VAL A 48 5.63 1.47 5.15
CA VAL A 48 6.16 1.90 3.84
C VAL A 48 5.98 0.77 2.84
N ILE A 49 5.32 1.07 1.72
CA ILE A 49 5.09 0.13 0.64
C ILE A 49 6.03 0.43 -0.51
N THR A 50 6.77 -0.59 -0.98
CA THR A 50 7.69 -0.45 -2.11
C THR A 50 7.04 -0.98 -3.37
N VAL A 51 6.90 -0.11 -4.37
CA VAL A 51 6.44 -0.46 -5.72
C VAL A 51 7.66 -0.62 -6.63
N GLY A 52 7.76 -1.78 -7.28
CA GLY A 52 8.83 -2.12 -8.22
C GLY A 52 8.71 -1.41 -9.56
N GLY A 53 9.74 -1.56 -10.40
CA GLY A 53 9.78 -0.97 -11.76
C GLY A 53 8.67 -1.48 -12.71
N ASP A 54 8.09 -2.64 -12.40
CA ASP A 54 6.96 -3.25 -13.11
C ASP A 54 5.59 -2.83 -12.54
N GLY A 55 5.57 -1.88 -11.60
CA GLY A 55 4.36 -1.39 -10.93
C GLY A 55 3.79 -2.36 -9.88
N ARG A 56 4.47 -3.48 -9.60
CA ARG A 56 4.01 -4.47 -8.62
C ARG A 56 4.57 -4.20 -7.24
N THR A 57 3.83 -4.65 -6.24
CA THR A 57 4.28 -4.67 -4.84
C THR A 57 3.87 -5.99 -4.19
N LYS A 58 4.68 -6.47 -3.24
CA LYS A 58 4.33 -7.59 -2.39
C LYS A 58 3.50 -7.05 -1.23
N VAL A 59 2.29 -7.58 -1.07
CA VAL A 59 1.39 -7.22 0.03
C VAL A 59 1.28 -8.40 0.96
N THR A 60 1.48 -8.15 2.26
CA THR A 60 1.15 -9.08 3.32
C THR A 60 0.24 -8.37 4.32
N ILE A 61 -1.01 -8.82 4.44
CA ILE A 61 -2.00 -8.27 5.38
C ILE A 61 -2.56 -9.43 6.21
N SER A 62 -2.27 -9.45 7.51
CA SER A 62 -2.91 -10.42 8.41
C SER A 62 -4.39 -10.05 8.62
N ASN A 63 -5.26 -11.06 8.73
CA ASN A 63 -6.65 -10.86 9.12
C ASN A 63 -6.82 -10.43 10.59
N SER A 64 -5.73 -10.38 11.36
CA SER A 64 -5.68 -9.91 12.74
C SER A 64 -5.13 -8.48 12.89
N GLU A 65 -4.88 -7.76 11.80
CA GLU A 65 -4.46 -6.36 11.86
C GLU A 65 -5.64 -5.47 12.30
N GLU A 66 -5.33 -4.34 12.97
CA GLU A 66 -6.35 -3.36 13.41
C GLU A 66 -7.16 -2.86 12.22
N ASP A 67 -6.47 -2.46 11.16
CA ASP A 67 -7.02 -2.14 9.85
C ASP A 67 -6.44 -3.11 8.81
N PRO A 68 -7.16 -4.19 8.43
CA PRO A 68 -6.65 -5.18 7.49
C PRO A 68 -6.75 -4.67 6.04
N MET A 69 -6.11 -3.53 5.77
CA MET A 69 -6.05 -2.89 4.47
C MET A 69 -4.83 -1.99 4.34
N ILE A 70 -4.44 -1.71 3.09
CA ILE A 70 -3.38 -0.76 2.74
C ILE A 70 -3.91 0.19 1.68
N ALA A 71 -3.64 1.48 1.85
CA ALA A 71 -3.95 2.50 0.85
C ALA A 71 -2.72 3.37 0.58
N ILE A 72 -2.36 3.50 -0.70
CA ILE A 72 -1.21 4.30 -1.14
C ILE A 72 -1.58 5.17 -2.33
N HIS A 73 -1.03 6.38 -2.41
CA HIS A 73 -1.24 7.31 -3.53
C HIS A 73 -0.03 8.19 -3.79
N VAL A 74 0.01 8.82 -4.96
CA VAL A 74 1.16 9.62 -5.45
C VAL A 74 1.53 10.80 -4.55
N ASP A 75 0.56 11.43 -3.89
CA ASP A 75 0.84 12.54 -2.94
C ASP A 75 1.38 12.07 -1.57
N ALA A 76 1.44 10.76 -1.33
CA ALA A 76 2.07 10.12 -0.16
C ALA A 76 3.31 9.31 -0.57
N LYS A 77 3.94 9.68 -1.69
CA LYS A 77 5.17 9.07 -2.18
C LYS A 77 6.39 9.76 -1.54
N LEU A 78 7.38 8.97 -1.12
CA LEU A 78 8.70 9.43 -0.70
C LEU A 78 9.57 9.89 -1.89
#